data_AF-A0ABD1LLN8-F1
#
_entry.id   AF-A0ABD1LLN8-F1
#
_cell.length_a   1.000
_cell.length_b   1.000
_cell.length_c   1.000
_cell.angle_alpha   90.00
_cell.angle_beta   90.00
_cell.angle_gamma   90.00
#
_symmetry.space_group_name_H-M   'P 1'
#
loop_
_entity.id
_entity.type
_entity.pdbx_description
1 polymer ?
#
loop_
_entity_poly.entity_id
_entity_poly.type
_entity_poly.pdbx_seq_one_letter_code
_entity_poly.pdbx_strand_id
1 'polypeptide(L)'
;MRRRVLSIVGERWRHYKTELVSEYIYGPSVGARPPNPTISDEDWAQFVEKKSTPAHQALRKKHQAIARKNVTPHTLSRGGYDRLKEAKMKEKTARIEAMSAEDSSTLRDPPSPPSRHELWKDARKKKGGQYTTDEAAEITQKIVS
;
A
#
# COMPACT_ATOMS: atom_id res chain seq x y z
N MET A 1 -18.24 -0.55 15.58
CA MET A 1 -17.50 -1.65 16.24
C MET A 1 -17.06 -2.78 15.31
N ARG A 2 -17.96 -3.49 14.61
CA ARG A 2 -17.61 -4.68 13.78
C ARG A 2 -16.46 -4.46 12.77
N ARG A 3 -16.46 -3.33 12.05
CA ARG A 3 -15.38 -2.99 11.09
C ARG A 3 -13.99 -2.87 11.74
N ARG A 4 -13.92 -2.33 12.96
CA ARG A 4 -12.64 -2.16 13.69
C ARG A 4 -12.11 -3.50 14.20
N VAL A 5 -12.98 -4.35 14.73
CA VAL A 5 -12.62 -5.70 15.19
C VAL A 5 -12.09 -6.54 14.03
N LEU A 6 -12.80 -6.58 12.90
CA LEU A 6 -12.37 -7.32 11.71
C LEU A 6 -11.02 -6.80 11.16
N SER A 7 -10.79 -5.48 11.21
CA SER A 7 -9.51 -4.89 10.82
C SER A 7 -8.36 -5.38 11.72
N ILE A 8 -8.58 -5.41 13.04
CA ILE A 8 -7.57 -5.88 14.01
C ILE A 8 -7.28 -7.36 13.81
N VAL A 9 -8.31 -8.20 13.66
CA VAL A 9 -8.14 -9.63 13.40
C VAL A 9 -7.37 -9.85 12.10
N GLY A 10 -7.73 -9.13 11.04
CA GLY A 10 -7.03 -9.21 9.75
C GLY A 10 -5.58 -8.73 9.80
N GLU A 11 -5.26 -7.76 10.66
CA GLU A 11 -3.88 -7.33 10.90
C GLU A 11 -3.08 -8.39 11.66
N ARG A 12 -3.62 -8.91 12.78
CA ARG A 12 -3.00 -9.99 13.55
C ARG A 12 -2.74 -11.23 12.70
N TRP A 13 -3.70 -11.61 11.86
CA TRP A 13 -3.53 -12.74 10.94
C TRP A 13 -2.41 -12.51 9.91
N ARG A 14 -2.27 -11.29 9.38
CA ARG A 14 -1.17 -10.95 8.47
C ARG A 14 0.17 -10.98 9.18
N HIS A 15 0.24 -10.46 10.40
CA HIS A 15 1.45 -10.48 11.22
C HIS A 15 1.87 -11.90 11.53
N TYR A 16 0.96 -12.71 12.06
CA TYR A 16 1.18 -14.12 12.35
C TYR A 16 1.75 -14.91 11.15
N LYS A 17 1.12 -14.79 9.97
CA LYS A 17 1.64 -15.44 8.75
C LYS A 17 3.02 -14.94 8.33
N THR A 18 3.31 -13.67 8.60
CA THR A 18 4.61 -13.08 8.28
C THR A 18 5.66 -13.65 9.20
N GLU A 19 5.41 -13.68 10.52
CA GLU A 19 6.29 -14.27 11.54
C GLU A 19 6.63 -15.73 11.22
N LEU A 20 5.62 -16.55 10.91
CA LEU A 20 5.82 -17.96 10.53
C LEU A 20 6.88 -18.11 9.44
N VAL A 21 6.89 -17.23 8.44
CA VAL A 21 7.81 -17.32 7.32
C VAL A 21 9.15 -16.63 7.64
N SER A 22 9.11 -15.43 8.23
CA SER A 22 10.32 -14.65 8.46
C SER A 22 11.20 -15.21 9.57
N GLU A 23 10.60 -15.83 10.60
CA GLU A 23 11.31 -16.32 11.77
C GLU A 23 11.63 -17.82 11.67
N TYR A 24 10.64 -18.65 11.30
CA TYR A 24 10.76 -20.11 11.36
C TYR A 24 11.17 -20.77 10.03
N ILE A 25 11.02 -20.08 8.90
CA ILE A 25 11.44 -20.61 7.59
C ILE A 25 12.74 -19.99 7.09
N TYR A 26 12.94 -18.68 7.32
CA TYR A 26 14.11 -17.96 6.80
C TYR A 26 14.90 -17.20 7.90
N GLY A 27 14.52 -17.37 9.16
CA GLY A 27 15.01 -16.56 10.26
C GLY A 27 15.84 -17.32 11.30
N PRO A 28 15.93 -16.79 12.53
CA PRO A 28 16.73 -17.39 13.60
C PRO A 28 16.18 -18.73 14.10
N SER A 29 14.87 -18.94 14.00
CA SER A 29 14.17 -20.12 14.53
C SER A 29 13.99 -21.21 13.47
N VAL A 30 14.84 -21.24 12.45
CA VAL A 30 14.78 -22.24 11.37
C VAL A 30 14.96 -23.65 11.94
N GLY A 31 14.07 -24.55 11.54
CA GLY A 31 14.03 -25.93 12.05
C GLY A 31 13.28 -26.08 13.37
N ALA A 32 12.98 -24.97 14.07
CA ALA A 32 12.08 -25.00 15.21
C ALA A 32 10.62 -24.92 14.76
N ARG A 33 9.72 -25.35 15.65
CA ARG A 33 8.28 -25.26 15.45
C ARG A 33 7.74 -24.00 16.15
N PRO A 34 6.84 -23.23 15.52
CA PRO A 34 6.18 -22.10 16.18
C PRO A 34 5.36 -22.57 17.39
N PRO A 35 5.28 -21.79 18.47
CA PRO A 35 4.50 -22.10 19.66
C PRO A 35 3.00 -21.87 19.40
N ASN A 36 2.44 -22.63 18.45
CA ASN A 36 1.02 -22.63 18.14
C ASN A 36 0.44 -24.05 18.29
N PRO A 37 -0.48 -24.26 19.26
CA PRO A 37 -1.11 -25.55 19.48
C PRO A 37 -2.14 -25.94 18.42
N THR A 38 -2.60 -24.99 17.59
CA THR A 38 -3.64 -25.22 16.56
C THR A 38 -3.08 -25.79 15.25
N ILE A 39 -1.78 -25.65 14.99
CA ILE A 39 -1.15 -26.24 13.79
C ILE A 39 -0.80 -27.69 14.12
N SER A 40 -1.13 -28.67 13.29
CA SER A 40 -0.65 -30.05 13.53
C SER A 40 0.82 -30.21 13.10
N ASP A 41 1.52 -31.22 13.62
CA ASP A 41 2.91 -31.49 13.16
C ASP A 41 2.95 -31.77 11.67
N GLU A 42 1.95 -32.49 11.16
CA GLU A 42 1.78 -32.81 9.75
C GLU A 42 1.60 -31.54 8.90
N ASP A 43 0.70 -30.63 9.30
CA ASP A 43 0.48 -29.37 8.60
C ASP A 43 1.74 -28.50 8.56
N TRP A 44 2.52 -28.51 9.66
CA TRP A 44 3.77 -27.78 9.73
C TRP A 44 4.83 -28.38 8.78
N ALA A 45 4.98 -29.70 8.79
CA ALA A 45 5.92 -30.40 7.91
C ALA A 45 5.61 -30.13 6.42
N GLN A 46 4.33 -30.28 6.02
CA GLN A 46 3.88 -29.98 4.66
C GLN A 46 4.12 -28.50 4.28
N PHE A 47 3.92 -27.59 5.23
CA PHE A 47 4.19 -26.16 5.01
C PHE A 47 5.68 -25.91 4.76
N VAL A 48 6.57 -26.46 5.60
CA VAL A 48 8.02 -26.32 5.46
C VAL A 48 8.49 -26.92 4.14
N GLU A 49 8.02 -28.10 3.76
CA GLU A 49 8.35 -28.76 2.50
C GLU A 49 7.98 -27.87 1.30
N LYS A 50 6.73 -27.38 1.28
CA LYS A 50 6.23 -26.49 0.23
C LYS A 50 7.03 -25.19 0.11
N LYS A 51 7.53 -24.66 1.23
CA LYS A 51 8.38 -23.45 1.25
C LYS A 51 9.82 -23.72 0.84
N SER A 52 10.29 -24.95 1.03
CA SER A 52 11.65 -25.39 0.72
C SER A 52 11.81 -25.79 -0.74
N THR A 53 10.72 -26.12 -1.45
CA THR A 53 10.77 -26.51 -2.87
C THR A 53 11.55 -25.48 -3.73
N PRO A 54 12.47 -25.92 -4.61
CA PRO A 54 13.27 -25.01 -5.45
C PRO A 54 12.43 -24.03 -6.27
N ALA A 55 11.30 -24.49 -6.80
CA ALA A 55 10.35 -23.66 -7.55
C ALA A 55 9.80 -22.50 -6.69
N HIS A 56 9.45 -22.77 -5.43
CA HIS A 56 8.96 -21.73 -4.51
C HIS A 56 10.05 -20.71 -4.20
N GLN A 57 11.27 -21.17 -3.92
CA GLN A 57 12.40 -20.30 -3.62
C GLN A 57 12.76 -19.41 -4.81
N ALA A 58 12.76 -19.96 -6.03
CA ALA A 58 13.02 -19.22 -7.25
C ALA A 58 11.96 -18.13 -7.49
N LEU A 59 10.68 -18.48 -7.33
CA LEU A 59 9.57 -17.52 -7.46
C LEU A 59 9.66 -16.39 -6.42
N ARG A 60 9.95 -16.74 -5.16
CA ARG A 60 10.16 -15.76 -4.08
C ARG A 60 11.29 -14.80 -4.41
N LYS A 61 12.47 -15.31 -4.81
CA LYS A 61 13.63 -14.48 -5.16
C LYS A 61 13.32 -13.56 -6.35
N LYS A 62 12.61 -14.06 -7.37
CA LYS A 62 12.15 -13.26 -8.51
C LYS A 62 11.25 -12.12 -8.07
N HIS A 63 10.25 -12.38 -7.21
CA HIS A 63 9.36 -11.34 -6.70
C HIS A 63 10.09 -10.31 -5.83
N GLN A 64 11.04 -10.74 -4.99
CA GLN A 64 11.88 -9.83 -4.22
C GLN A 64 12.73 -8.93 -5.11
N ALA A 65 13.31 -9.48 -6.18
CA ALA A 65 14.08 -8.70 -7.15
C ALA A 65 13.21 -7.67 -7.87
N ILE A 66 11.99 -8.02 -8.28
CA ILE A 66 11.03 -7.08 -8.89
C ILE A 66 10.66 -5.98 -7.90
N ALA A 67 10.34 -6.33 -6.65
CA ALA A 67 9.96 -5.37 -5.62
C ALA A 67 11.08 -4.36 -5.32
N ARG A 68 12.34 -4.81 -5.25
CA ARG A 68 13.51 -3.94 -5.03
C ARG A 68 13.73 -2.91 -6.14
N LYS A 69 13.31 -3.21 -7.37
CA LYS A 69 13.41 -2.26 -8.49
C LYS A 69 12.41 -1.11 -8.38
N ASN A 70 11.39 -1.23 -7.54
CA ASN A 70 10.41 -0.16 -7.33
C ASN A 70 10.88 0.83 -6.26
N VAL A 71 11.65 1.82 -6.70
CA VAL A 71 12.21 2.89 -5.85
C VAL A 71 11.20 3.97 -5.46
N THR A 72 10.05 4.05 -6.13
CA THR A 72 8.99 5.05 -5.84
C THR A 72 7.61 4.42 -5.70
N PRO A 73 7.40 3.58 -4.67
CA PRO A 73 6.12 2.89 -4.46
C PRO A 73 5.00 3.88 -4.15
N HIS A 74 3.82 3.64 -4.74
CA HIS A 74 2.60 4.39 -4.45
C HIS A 74 1.85 3.80 -3.25
N THR A 75 1.04 4.61 -2.58
CA THR A 75 0.22 4.25 -1.42
C THR A 75 -1.23 3.94 -1.77
N LEU A 76 -1.59 4.03 -3.06
CA LEU A 76 -2.95 3.78 -3.53
C LEU A 76 -3.39 2.34 -3.22
N SER A 77 -4.60 2.22 -2.70
CA SER A 77 -5.24 0.91 -2.46
C SER A 77 -5.90 0.38 -3.73
N ARG A 78 -6.81 -0.60 -3.61
CA ARG A 78 -7.55 -1.20 -4.72
C ARG A 78 -8.25 -0.19 -5.64
N GLY A 79 -8.66 0.97 -5.14
CA GLY A 79 -9.30 2.02 -5.95
C GLY A 79 -8.35 2.73 -6.91
N GLY A 80 -7.03 2.55 -6.76
CA GLY A 80 -6.03 3.06 -7.68
C GLY A 80 -6.11 4.56 -7.94
N TYR A 81 -5.73 4.95 -9.16
CA TYR A 81 -5.74 6.33 -9.62
C TYR A 81 -7.14 6.87 -9.89
N ASP A 82 -8.11 6.01 -10.24
CA ASP A 82 -9.48 6.42 -10.50
C ASP A 82 -10.11 7.01 -9.25
N ARG A 83 -10.01 6.30 -8.12
CA ARG A 83 -10.48 6.81 -6.82
C ARG A 83 -9.74 8.06 -6.38
N LEU A 84 -8.43 8.16 -6.68
CA LEU A 84 -7.66 9.37 -6.36
C LEU A 84 -8.16 10.57 -7.18
N LYS A 85 -8.41 10.37 -8.48
CA LYS A 85 -8.94 11.38 -9.39
C LYS A 85 -10.32 11.86 -8.95
N GLU A 86 -11.22 10.95 -8.61
CA GLU A 86 -12.55 11.27 -8.08
C GLU A 86 -12.46 12.11 -6.80
N ALA A 87 -11.61 11.71 -5.86
CA ALA A 87 -11.42 12.45 -4.61
C ALA A 87 -10.90 13.87 -4.86
N LYS A 88 -9.92 14.02 -5.76
CA LYS A 88 -9.35 15.32 -6.17
C LYS A 88 -10.39 16.20 -6.86
N MET A 89 -11.20 15.63 -7.75
CA MET A 89 -12.29 16.36 -8.40
C MET A 89 -13.31 16.85 -7.37
N LYS A 90 -13.72 15.98 -6.45
CA LYS A 90 -14.65 16.35 -5.37
C LYS A 90 -14.11 17.48 -4.49
N GLU A 91 -12.82 17.45 -4.17
CA GLU A 91 -12.14 18.51 -3.43
C GLU A 91 -12.13 19.84 -4.20
N LYS A 92 -11.79 19.82 -5.51
CA LYS A 92 -11.81 21.01 -6.37
C LYS A 92 -13.23 21.60 -6.48
N THR A 93 -14.25 20.76 -6.68
CA THR A 93 -15.65 21.19 -6.78
C THR A 93 -16.12 21.82 -5.47
N ALA A 94 -15.88 21.17 -4.33
CA ALA A 94 -16.27 21.70 -3.02
C ALA A 94 -15.61 23.05 -2.72
N ARG A 95 -14.36 23.25 -3.16
CA ARG A 95 -13.65 24.53 -3.02
C ARG A 95 -14.29 25.63 -3.86
N ILE A 96 -14.68 25.35 -5.10
CA ILE A 96 -15.37 26.30 -5.98
C ILE A 96 -16.72 26.68 -5.39
N GLU A 97 -17.51 25.69 -4.94
CA GLU A 97 -18.81 25.91 -4.31
C GLU A 97 -18.71 26.80 -3.06
N ALA A 98 -17.74 26.55 -2.18
CA ALA A 98 -17.50 27.37 -0.99
C ALA A 98 -17.15 28.82 -1.37
N MET A 99 -16.25 29.01 -2.34
CA MET A 99 -15.87 30.35 -2.80
C MET A 99 -17.01 31.09 -3.52
N SER A 100 -17.90 30.39 -4.23
CA SER A 100 -19.09 30.99 -4.86
C SER A 100 -20.19 31.33 -3.86
N ALA A 101 -20.27 30.62 -2.73
CA ALA A 101 -21.18 30.99 -1.63
C ALA A 101 -20.76 32.29 -0.94
N GLU A 102 -19.45 32.57 -0.87
CA GLU A 102 -18.89 33.81 -0.31
C GLU A 102 -18.98 35.00 -1.28
N ASP A 103 -18.89 34.74 -2.58
CA ASP A 103 -18.94 35.76 -3.63
C ASP A 103 -19.91 35.34 -4.75
N SER A 104 -21.19 35.66 -4.53
CA SER A 104 -22.32 35.35 -5.42
C SER A 104 -22.22 36.03 -6.80
N SER A 105 -21.30 36.98 -6.99
CA SER A 105 -21.16 37.76 -8.22
C SER A 105 -20.33 37.05 -9.32
N THR A 106 -19.64 35.94 -9.01
CA THR A 106 -18.74 35.29 -9.97
C THR A 106 -19.26 33.92 -10.43
N LEU A 107 -19.67 33.85 -11.70
CA LEU A 107 -19.85 32.57 -12.39
C LEU A 107 -18.46 31.94 -12.56
N ARG A 108 -18.20 30.85 -11.85
CA ARG A 108 -16.94 30.11 -11.91
C ARG A 108 -17.07 28.91 -12.83
N ASP A 109 -16.07 28.71 -13.68
CA ASP A 109 -16.01 27.55 -14.57
C ASP A 109 -15.90 26.23 -13.78
N PRO A 110 -16.41 25.12 -14.34
CA PRO A 110 -16.24 23.80 -13.74
C PRO A 110 -14.75 23.44 -13.60
N PRO A 111 -14.37 22.71 -12.53
CA PRO A 111 -12.97 22.41 -12.26
C PRO A 111 -12.38 21.51 -13.35
N SER A 112 -11.16 21.84 -13.80
CA SER A 112 -10.43 20.98 -14.72
C SER A 112 -9.95 19.69 -14.03
N PRO A 113 -9.95 18.55 -14.75
CA PRO A 113 -9.41 17.29 -14.26
C PRO A 113 -7.97 17.43 -13.74
N PRO A 114 -7.59 16.70 -12.68
CA PRO A 114 -6.21 16.71 -12.21
C PRO A 114 -5.28 16.12 -13.28
N SER A 115 -4.10 16.71 -13.41
CA SER A 115 -3.10 16.27 -14.37
C SER A 115 -2.51 14.91 -13.96
N ARG A 116 -1.89 14.21 -14.91
CA ARG A 116 -1.17 12.96 -14.63
C ARG A 116 -0.08 13.15 -13.58
N HIS A 117 0.65 14.27 -13.65
CA HIS A 117 1.76 14.52 -12.74
C HIS A 117 1.26 14.86 -11.33
N GLU A 118 0.14 15.58 -11.18
CA GLU A 118 -0.51 15.82 -9.88
C GLU A 118 -0.91 14.49 -9.22
N LEU A 119 -1.57 13.61 -9.97
CA LEU A 119 -1.97 12.29 -9.51
C LEU A 119 -0.75 11.44 -9.11
N TRP A 120 0.34 11.51 -9.89
CA TRP A 120 1.58 10.79 -9.58
C TRP A 120 2.21 11.27 -8.27
N LYS A 121 2.23 12.59 -8.03
CA LYS A 121 2.75 13.21 -6.80
C LYS A 121 1.93 12.77 -5.59
N ASP A 122 0.60 12.85 -5.68
CA ASP A 122 -0.28 12.51 -4.55
C ASP A 122 -0.34 11.01 -4.24
N ALA A 123 -0.22 10.16 -5.27
CA ALA A 123 -0.16 8.71 -5.11
C ALA A 123 1.05 8.25 -4.27
N ARG A 124 2.09 9.08 -4.12
CA ARG A 124 3.31 8.78 -3.37
C ARG A 124 3.39 9.49 -2.02
N LYS A 125 2.29 10.08 -1.56
CA LYS A 125 2.21 10.67 -0.22
C LYS A 125 1.65 9.67 0.79
N LYS A 126 2.18 9.71 2.01
CA LYS A 126 1.61 9.09 3.21
C LYS A 126 0.43 9.93 3.69
N LYS A 127 -0.36 9.40 4.64
CA LYS A 127 -1.48 10.15 5.25
C LYS A 127 -1.05 11.48 5.89
N GLY A 128 0.21 11.61 6.30
CA GLY A 128 0.79 12.86 6.84
C GLY A 128 1.35 13.82 5.79
N GLY A 129 1.08 13.61 4.49
CA GLY A 129 1.53 14.49 3.40
C GLY A 129 2.98 14.31 2.95
N GLN A 130 3.82 13.66 3.77
CA GLN A 130 5.20 13.30 3.44
C GLN A 130 5.26 12.26 2.32
N TYR A 131 6.31 12.30 1.49
CA TYR A 131 6.54 11.28 0.44
C TYR A 131 6.90 9.92 1.03
N THR A 132 6.67 8.86 0.23
CA THR A 132 6.99 7.48 0.60
C THR A 132 8.49 7.22 0.64
N THR A 133 9.23 7.85 -0.26
CA THR A 133 10.69 7.74 -0.41
C THR A 133 11.30 9.10 -0.76
N ASP A 134 12.59 9.25 -0.50
CA ASP A 134 13.33 10.49 -0.79
C ASP A 134 13.45 10.68 -2.31
N GLU A 135 13.62 9.60 -3.07
CA GLU A 135 13.65 9.64 -4.53
C GLU A 135 12.32 10.16 -5.11
N ALA A 136 11.19 9.81 -4.49
CA ALA A 136 9.89 10.33 -4.90
C ALA A 136 9.76 11.84 -4.63
N ALA A 137 10.35 12.33 -3.54
CA ALA A 137 10.40 13.75 -3.23
C ALA A 137 11.28 14.51 -4.24
N GLU A 138 12.47 14.00 -4.54
CA GLU A 138 13.39 14.60 -5.53
C GLU A 138 12.76 14.68 -6.93
N ILE A 139 12.14 13.59 -7.39
CA ILE A 139 11.45 13.58 -8.69
C ILE A 139 10.33 14.60 -8.70
N THR A 140 9.57 14.71 -7.61
CA THR A 140 8.49 15.70 -7.51
C THR A 140 8.99 17.13 -7.64
N GLN A 141 10.15 17.45 -7.05
CA GLN A 141 10.77 18.78 -7.16
C GLN A 141 11.20 19.09 -8.61
N LYS A 142 11.60 18.07 -9.38
CA LYS A 142 12.02 18.21 -10.78
C LYS A 142 10.84 18.30 -11.76
N ILE A 143 9.66 17.82 -11.38
CA ILE A 143 8.45 17.97 -12.21
C ILE A 143 8.01 19.44 -12.16
N VAL A 144 8.47 20.20 -13.15
CA VAL A 144 8.00 21.56 -13.46
C VAL A 144 6.50 21.50 -13.73
N SER A 145 5.77 22.38 -13.06
CA SER A 145 4.31 22.47 -13.14
C SER A 145 3.84 23.16 -14.41
#